data_AF-Q71UF3-F1
#
_entry.id   AF-Q71UF3-F1
#
_cell.length_a   1.000
_cell.length_b   1.000
_cell.length_c   1.000
_cell.angle_alpha   90.00
_cell.angle_beta   90.00
_cell.angle_gamma   90.00
#
_symmetry.space_group_name_H-M   'P 1'
#
loop_
_entity.id
_entity.type
_entity.pdbx_description
1 polymer ?
#
loop_
_entity_poly.entity_id
_entity_poly.type
_entity_poly.pdbx_seq_one_letter_code
_entity_poly.pdbx_strand_id
1 'polypeptide(L)'
;IQSQIVSFYLKLFDNFKDNQIIQRSMDTIKEDMLGKFLNSSTSKREDFLKLIQIPVNDLQVQRKAINELIKVMNDLSPRSNLRKRKRSQNLFRGRRASK
;
A
#
# COMPACT_ATOMS: atom_id res chain seq x y z
N ILE A 1 3.20 7.31 4.62
CA ILE A 1 3.78 8.60 4.16
C ILE A 1 5.00 8.36 3.26
N GLN A 2 6.09 7.74 3.76
CA GLN A 2 7.31 7.50 2.97
C GLN A 2 7.08 6.75 1.65
N SER A 3 6.26 5.69 1.64
CA SER A 3 5.89 4.94 0.43
C SER A 3 5.39 5.84 -0.71
N GLN A 4 4.53 6.83 -0.39
CA GLN A 4 3.99 7.76 -1.38
C GLN A 4 5.07 8.75 -1.87
N ILE A 5 5.93 9.22 -0.97
CA ILE A 5 7.07 10.10 -1.32
C ILE A 5 8.02 9.38 -2.29
N VAL A 6 8.40 8.14 -2.00
CA VAL A 6 9.26 7.34 -2.87
C VAL A 6 8.60 7.14 -4.24
N SER A 7 7.31 6.79 -4.28
CA SER A 7 6.59 6.62 -5.55
C SER A 7 6.53 7.91 -6.38
N PHE A 8 6.40 9.07 -5.71
CA PHE A 8 6.42 10.37 -6.37
C PHE A 8 7.77 10.67 -7.00
N TYR A 9 8.88 10.47 -6.27
CA TYR A 9 10.22 10.69 -6.81
C TYR A 9 10.55 9.74 -7.97
N LEU A 10 10.14 8.47 -7.89
CA LEU A 10 10.28 7.54 -9.01
C LEU A 10 9.56 8.05 -10.26
N LYS A 11 8.32 8.52 -10.12
CA LYS A 11 7.56 9.11 -11.23
C LYS A 11 8.19 10.40 -11.74
N LEU A 12 8.77 11.22 -10.86
CA LEU A 12 9.49 12.43 -11.24
C LEU A 12 10.72 12.09 -12.09
N PHE A 13 11.51 11.09 -11.67
CA PHE A 13 12.69 10.63 -12.40
C PHE A 13 12.35 10.08 -13.78
N ASP A 14 11.23 9.36 -13.91
CA ASP A 14 10.78 8.84 -15.20
C ASP A 14 10.49 9.96 -16.22
N ASN A 15 10.12 11.18 -15.78
CA ASN A 15 9.91 12.33 -16.66
C ASN A 15 11.22 12.94 -17.19
N PHE A 16 12.35 12.68 -16.53
CA PHE A 16 13.66 13.23 -16.87
C PHE A 16 14.64 12.19 -17.42
N LYS A 17 14.17 10.98 -17.72
CA LYS A 17 14.98 9.86 -18.20
C LYS A 17 15.80 10.18 -19.46
N ASP A 18 15.34 11.12 -20.28
CA ASP A 18 15.99 11.50 -21.54
C ASP A 18 17.13 12.51 -21.33
N ASN A 19 17.28 13.07 -20.12
CA ASN A 19 18.34 14.01 -19.79
C ASN A 19 19.62 13.28 -19.35
N GLN A 20 20.51 13.05 -20.32
CA GLN A 20 21.78 12.34 -20.12
C GLN A 20 22.72 13.01 -19.11
N ILE A 21 22.61 14.34 -18.90
CA ILE A 21 23.50 15.09 -18.00
C ILE A 21 23.26 14.66 -16.55
N ILE A 22 22.00 14.46 -16.16
CA ILE A 22 21.61 14.16 -14.78
C ILE A 22 21.34 12.68 -14.54
N GLN A 23 21.35 11.85 -15.59
CA GLN A 23 21.00 10.43 -15.54
C GLN A 23 21.81 9.65 -14.49
N ARG A 24 23.15 9.81 -14.47
CA ARG A 24 24.01 9.11 -13.49
C ARG A 24 23.70 9.48 -12.05
N SER A 25 23.46 10.76 -11.79
CA SER A 25 23.10 11.25 -10.45
C SER A 25 21.73 10.72 -10.04
N MET A 26 20.78 10.69 -10.98
CA MET A 26 19.43 10.20 -10.76
C MET A 26 19.41 8.69 -10.46
N ASP A 27 20.16 7.90 -11.23
CA ASP A 27 20.28 6.45 -11.00
C ASP A 27 20.89 6.15 -9.63
N THR A 28 21.94 6.88 -9.25
CA THR A 28 22.56 6.75 -7.92
C THR A 28 21.55 7.08 -6.79
N ILE A 29 20.81 8.18 -6.92
CA ILE A 29 19.80 8.57 -5.92
C ILE A 29 18.67 7.55 -5.87
N LYS A 30 18.22 7.05 -7.01
CA LYS A 30 17.15 6.05 -7.13
C LYS A 30 17.55 4.74 -6.44
N GLU A 31 18.75 4.25 -6.69
CA GLU A 31 19.27 3.03 -6.05
C GLU A 31 19.43 3.21 -4.53
N ASP A 32 20.01 4.32 -4.07
CA ASP A 32 20.17 4.60 -2.64
C ASP A 32 18.81 4.72 -1.92
N MET A 33 17.85 5.43 -2.53
CA MET A 33 16.50 5.59 -1.99
C MET A 33 15.78 4.26 -1.85
N LEU A 34 15.79 3.43 -2.90
CA LEU A 34 15.17 2.10 -2.88
C LEU A 34 15.88 1.15 -1.92
N GLY A 35 17.22 1.18 -1.88
CA GLY A 35 18.03 0.40 -0.96
C GLY A 35 17.68 0.70 0.49
N LYS A 36 17.64 1.98 0.87
CA LYS A 36 17.29 2.42 2.23
C LYS A 36 15.83 2.18 2.58
N PHE A 37 14.90 2.41 1.66
CA PHE A 37 13.46 2.26 1.94
C PHE A 37 13.04 0.79 2.08
N LEU A 38 13.64 -0.10 1.28
CA LEU A 38 13.24 -1.51 1.19
C LEU A 38 14.22 -2.45 1.91
N ASN A 39 15.21 -1.90 2.62
CA ASN A 39 16.29 -2.63 3.28
C ASN A 39 17.03 -3.59 2.32
N SER A 40 17.31 -3.12 1.11
CA SER A 40 17.97 -3.90 0.03
C SER A 40 17.28 -5.23 -0.32
N SER A 41 16.00 -5.39 0.02
CA SER A 41 15.23 -6.58 -0.31
C SER A 41 14.75 -6.53 -1.77
N THR A 42 15.22 -7.49 -2.57
CA THR A 42 14.86 -7.61 -3.99
C THR A 42 13.37 -7.90 -4.18
N SER A 43 12.79 -8.81 -3.40
CA SER A 43 11.36 -9.14 -3.48
C SER A 43 10.47 -7.94 -3.19
N LYS A 44 10.74 -7.19 -2.10
CA LYS A 44 9.98 -5.98 -1.77
C LYS A 44 10.12 -4.91 -2.86
N ARG A 45 11.28 -4.80 -3.49
CA ARG A 45 11.53 -3.88 -4.60
C ARG A 45 10.68 -4.22 -5.81
N GLU A 46 10.69 -5.48 -6.22
CA GLU A 46 9.87 -5.94 -7.34
C GLU A 46 8.38 -5.74 -7.08
N ASP A 47 7.90 -6.12 -5.89
CA ASP A 47 6.49 -5.95 -5.52
C ASP A 47 6.08 -4.48 -5.50
N PHE A 48 6.93 -3.60 -4.95
CA PHE A 48 6.69 -2.16 -4.92
C PHE A 48 6.62 -1.55 -6.33
N LEU A 49 7.56 -1.91 -7.21
CA LEU A 49 7.58 -1.44 -8.59
C LEU A 49 6.36 -1.93 -9.38
N LYS A 50 5.98 -3.21 -9.19
CA LYS A 50 4.76 -3.78 -9.79
C LYS A 50 3.52 -3.00 -9.38
N LEU A 51 3.38 -2.66 -8.09
CA LEU A 51 2.23 -1.92 -7.57
C LEU A 51 2.11 -0.50 -8.14
N ILE A 52 3.22 0.22 -8.31
CA ILE A 52 3.21 1.59 -8.84
C ILE A 52 2.82 1.62 -10.32
N GLN A 53 3.20 0.59 -11.08
CA GLN A 53 2.97 0.51 -12.53
C GLN A 53 1.56 0.05 -12.91
N ILE A 54 0.70 -0.29 -11.94
CA ILE A 54 -0.66 -0.79 -12.22
C ILE A 54 -1.49 0.29 -12.93
N PRO A 55 -1.99 0.03 -14.16
CA PRO A 55 -2.80 1.00 -14.87
C PRO A 55 -4.23 1.01 -14.32
N VAL A 56 -4.61 2.12 -13.68
CA VAL A 56 -5.95 2.28 -13.08
C VAL A 56 -7.06 2.37 -14.13
N ASN A 57 -6.72 2.71 -15.38
CA ASN A 57 -7.67 2.86 -16.48
C ASN A 57 -8.02 1.54 -17.18
N ASP A 58 -7.32 0.45 -16.90
CA ASP A 58 -7.57 -0.86 -17.52
C ASP A 58 -8.77 -1.56 -16.86
N LEU A 59 -9.77 -1.92 -17.65
CA LEU A 59 -10.98 -2.61 -17.19
C LEU A 59 -10.68 -3.95 -16.51
N GLN A 60 -9.70 -4.72 -16.98
CA GLN A 60 -9.35 -6.02 -16.38
C GLN A 60 -8.70 -5.83 -15.01
N VAL A 61 -7.84 -4.82 -14.89
CA VAL A 61 -7.22 -4.42 -13.62
C VAL A 61 -8.28 -3.96 -12.62
N GLN A 62 -9.24 -3.13 -13.05
CA GLN A 62 -10.34 -2.67 -12.19
C GLN A 62 -11.19 -3.84 -11.68
N ARG A 63 -11.56 -4.78 -12.56
CA ARG A 63 -12.31 -5.99 -12.17
C ARG A 63 -11.55 -6.80 -11.12
N LYS A 64 -10.25 -7.00 -11.32
CA LYS A 64 -9.39 -7.71 -10.36
C LYS A 64 -9.28 -6.96 -9.02
N ALA A 65 -9.13 -5.64 -9.06
CA ALA A 65 -9.07 -4.80 -7.86
C ALA A 65 -10.36 -4.90 -7.04
N ILE A 66 -11.53 -4.92 -7.68
CA ILE A 66 -12.82 -5.11 -7.00
C ILE A 66 -12.93 -6.51 -6.40
N ASN A 67 -12.52 -7.55 -7.14
CA ASN A 67 -12.55 -8.93 -6.66
C ASN A 67 -11.64 -9.16 -5.43
N GLU A 68 -10.48 -8.50 -5.38
CA GLU A 68 -9.52 -8.63 -4.28
C GLU A 68 -9.80 -7.66 -3.11
N LEU A 69 -10.67 -6.67 -3.28
CA LEU A 69 -10.94 -5.62 -2.30
C LEU A 69 -11.26 -6.15 -0.90
N ILE A 70 -12.14 -7.15 -0.79
CA ILE A 70 -12.53 -7.72 0.51
C ILE A 70 -11.33 -8.34 1.21
N LYS A 71 -10.47 -9.04 0.47
CA LYS A 71 -9.25 -9.65 1.01
C LYS A 71 -8.29 -8.56 1.51
N VAL A 72 -8.03 -7.54 0.69
CA VAL A 72 -7.17 -6.40 1.05
C VAL A 72 -7.67 -5.69 2.31
N MET A 73 -8.98 -5.45 2.41
CA MET A 73 -9.57 -4.83 3.60
C MET A 73 -9.38 -5.68 4.87
N ASN A 74 -9.42 -7.01 4.75
CA ASN A 74 -9.15 -7.91 5.87
C ASN A 74 -7.67 -7.89 6.26
N ASP A 75 -6.75 -7.83 5.29
CA ASP A 75 -5.30 -7.81 5.52
C ASP A 75 -4.84 -6.47 6.13
N LEU A 76 -5.48 -5.36 5.74
CA LEU A 76 -5.24 -4.03 6.31
C LEU A 76 -5.77 -3.88 7.74
N SER A 77 -6.79 -4.66 8.11
CA SER A 77 -7.33 -4.66 9.47
C SER A 77 -6.44 -5.52 10.37
N PRO A 78 -5.79 -4.96 11.40
CA PRO A 78 -4.94 -5.73 12.29
C PRO A 78 -5.80 -6.60 13.21
N ARG A 79 -6.19 -7.80 12.76
CA ARG A 79 -7.00 -8.76 13.53
C ARG A 79 -6.35 -9.13 14.87
N SER A 80 -5.02 -9.08 14.97
CA SER A 80 -4.26 -9.40 16.19
C SER A 80 -4.06 -8.21 17.15
N ASN A 81 -3.99 -6.97 16.65
CA ASN A 81 -3.75 -5.78 17.49
C ASN A 81 -5.03 -5.08 17.94
N LEU A 82 -6.17 -5.40 17.32
CA LEU A 82 -7.49 -5.05 17.83
C LEU A 82 -7.86 -6.01 18.96
N ARG A 83 -7.12 -5.93 20.08
CA ARG A 83 -7.42 -6.68 21.31
C ARG A 83 -8.73 -6.15 21.90
N LYS A 84 -9.86 -6.45 21.26
CA LYS A 84 -11.20 -6.28 21.81
C LYS A 84 -11.33 -7.29 22.95
N ARG A 85 -10.81 -6.91 24.13
CA ARG A 85 -10.75 -7.78 25.33
C ARG A 85 -12.14 -8.17 25.83
N LYS A 86 -13.19 -7.47 25.42
CA LYS A 86 -14.60 -7.79 25.71
C LYS A 86 -15.47 -7.52 24.51
N ARG A 87 -16.43 -8.42 24.25
CA ARG A 87 -17.54 -8.20 23.31
C ARG A 87 -18.31 -6.97 23.77
N SER A 88 -18.62 -6.02 22.88
CA SER A 88 -19.49 -4.90 23.25
C SER A 88 -20.86 -5.46 23.60
N GLN A 89 -21.22 -5.41 24.87
CA GLN A 89 -22.56 -5.74 25.35
C GLN A 89 -23.44 -4.54 25.00
N ASN A 90 -23.93 -4.49 23.77
CA ASN A 90 -25.04 -3.58 23.48
C ASN A 90 -26.24 -4.11 24.27
N LEU A 91 -26.61 -3.36 25.31
CA LEU A 91 -27.82 -3.50 26.09
C LEU A 91 -29.03 -3.30 25.15
N PHE A 92 -29.42 -4.32 24.40
CA PHE A 92 -30.84 -4.60 24.29
C PHE A 92 -31.26 -5.07 25.67
N ARG A 93 -31.55 -4.07 26.52
CA ARG A 93 -32.12 -4.21 27.85
C ARG A 93 -33.48 -4.85 27.63
N GLY A 94 -33.52 -6.19 27.60
CA GLY A 94 -34.75 -6.94 27.65
C GLY A 94 -35.52 -6.42 28.86
N ARG A 95 -36.59 -5.67 28.60
CA ARG A 95 -37.56 -5.32 29.63
C ARG A 95 -38.06 -6.65 30.15
N ARG A 96 -37.58 -7.08 31.33
CA ARG A 96 -38.30 -8.07 32.11
C ARG A 96 -39.67 -7.44 32.37
N ALA A 97 -40.73 -8.02 31.81
CA ALA A 97 -42.07 -7.71 32.25
C ALA A 97 -42.14 -8.05 33.74
N SER A 98 -42.41 -7.07 34.59
CA SER A 98 -42.78 -7.33 35.98
C SER A 98 -44.15 -8.01 35.96
N LYS A 99 -44.29 -9.09 36.74
CA LYS A 99 -45.61 -9.53 37.22
C LYS A 99 -46.15 -8.51 38.22
#